data_AF-A0A1I1FK86-F1
#
_entry.id   AF-A0A1I1FK86-F1
#
_cell.length_a   1.000
_cell.length_b   1.000
_cell.length_c   1.000
_cell.angle_alpha   90.00
_cell.angle_beta   90.00
_cell.angle_gamma   90.00
#
_symmetry.space_group_name_H-M   'P 1'
#
loop_
_entity.id
_entity.type
_entity.pdbx_description
1 polymer ?
#
loop_
_entity_poly.entity_id
_entity_poly.type
_entity_poly.pdbx_seq_one_letter_code
_entity_poly.pdbx_strand_id
1 'polypeptide(L)'
;MNFLPLFDPPACLTARIDELVNDEVLSKTEAYSLLRTELTFALAERLGFADEPVIIFWALLGASPLFEHRLQQLADEDRTALDNVRQIVPFSAKSAWLNELRRYQELPDEWRGYEFEVDPPGPTLLTHARRPESYQHQIHLTIYEQCMVSRLDYHRQTPPNLAVANLSYYFKTHVQATSSEGVLRHQIVEANVIFPADLLDQQPPLPTSWLTIPDERDSFRVSITSLRAVAQRIDQRERSLAIRYGYSPPSTSWSERLDRLTL
;
A
#
# COMPACT_ATOMS: atom_id res chain seq x y z
N MET A 1 0.08 12.64 -1.35
CA MET A 1 -1.14 12.02 -1.93
C MET A 1 -1.87 11.35 -0.78
N ASN A 2 -3.09 11.81 -0.46
CA ASN A 2 -3.93 11.11 0.51
C ASN A 2 -4.56 9.91 -0.20
N PHE A 3 -4.18 8.71 0.22
CA PHE A 3 -4.81 7.48 -0.25
C PHE A 3 -6.20 7.42 0.41
N LEU A 4 -7.26 7.62 -0.38
CA LEU A 4 -8.62 7.35 0.08
C LEU A 4 -8.84 5.83 0.00
N PRO A 5 -9.17 5.15 1.11
CA PRO A 5 -9.41 3.72 1.09
C PRO A 5 -10.61 3.41 0.18
N LEU A 6 -10.57 2.26 -0.50
CA LEU A 6 -11.67 1.80 -1.37
C LEU A 6 -12.92 1.38 -0.58
N PHE A 7 -12.75 1.09 0.69
CA PHE A 7 -13.79 0.62 1.60
C PHE A 7 -13.83 1.52 2.81
N ASP A 8 -15.04 1.74 3.32
CA ASP A 8 -15.21 2.49 4.55
C ASP A 8 -14.79 1.63 5.74
N PRO A 9 -14.02 2.17 6.70
CA PRO A 9 -13.76 1.48 7.94
C PRO A 9 -15.08 1.18 8.66
N PRO A 10 -15.15 0.08 9.43
CA PRO A 10 -16.35 -0.27 10.19
C PRO A 10 -16.81 0.86 11.10
N ALA A 11 -18.13 1.03 11.24
CA ALA A 11 -18.72 2.10 12.04
C ALA A 11 -18.26 2.09 13.51
N CYS A 12 -17.94 0.90 14.06
CA CYS A 12 -17.39 0.79 15.42
C CYS A 12 -15.99 1.40 15.55
N LEU A 13 -15.17 1.31 14.50
CA LEU A 13 -13.85 1.92 14.48
C LEU A 13 -13.94 3.43 14.38
N THR A 14 -14.79 3.95 13.47
CA THR A 14 -14.98 5.40 13.30
C THR A 14 -15.60 6.04 14.53
N ALA A 15 -16.62 5.42 15.12
CA ALA A 15 -17.23 5.88 16.36
C ALA A 15 -16.19 5.98 17.50
N ARG A 16 -15.31 4.97 17.63
CA ARG A 16 -14.27 5.00 18.66
C ARG A 16 -13.22 6.10 18.41
N ILE A 17 -12.87 6.34 17.16
CA ILE A 17 -11.97 7.46 16.81
C ILE A 17 -12.61 8.79 17.19
N ASP A 18 -13.89 8.97 16.86
CA ASP A 18 -14.62 10.19 17.18
C ASP A 18 -14.75 10.39 18.70
N GLU A 19 -14.99 9.34 19.48
CA GLU A 19 -14.95 9.40 20.95
C GLU A 19 -13.58 9.88 21.47
N LEU A 20 -12.49 9.24 21.04
CA LEU A 20 -11.12 9.59 21.48
C LEU A 20 -10.74 11.04 21.12
N VAL A 21 -11.29 11.57 20.03
CA VAL A 21 -11.07 12.95 19.57
C VAL A 21 -11.96 13.94 20.31
N ASN A 22 -13.24 13.61 20.51
CA ASN A 22 -14.22 14.48 21.14
C ASN A 22 -13.95 14.68 22.64
N ASP A 23 -13.36 13.68 23.30
CA ASP A 23 -12.94 13.77 24.69
C ASP A 23 -11.62 14.57 24.86
N GLU A 24 -11.10 15.19 23.77
CA GLU A 24 -9.81 15.91 23.69
C GLU A 24 -8.60 15.09 24.16
N VAL A 25 -8.73 13.76 24.18
CA VAL A 25 -7.70 12.85 24.68
C VAL A 25 -6.57 12.70 23.68
N LEU A 26 -6.91 12.50 22.40
CA LEU A 26 -5.97 12.33 21.31
C LEU A 26 -6.39 13.17 20.10
N SER A 27 -5.42 13.66 19.34
CA SER A 27 -5.71 14.21 18.02
C SER A 27 -6.24 13.11 17.09
N LYS A 28 -6.97 13.50 16.04
CA LYS A 28 -7.48 12.56 15.04
C LYS A 28 -6.37 11.66 14.48
N THR A 29 -5.21 12.22 14.20
CA THR A 29 -4.06 11.46 13.68
C THR A 29 -3.57 10.41 14.68
N GLU A 30 -3.47 10.76 15.95
CA GLU A 30 -3.05 9.87 17.03
C GLU A 30 -4.08 8.76 17.28
N ALA A 31 -5.37 9.08 17.31
CA ALA A 31 -6.44 8.10 17.45
C ALA A 31 -6.46 7.09 16.29
N TYR A 32 -6.28 7.55 15.05
CA TYR A 32 -6.09 6.65 13.91
C TYR A 32 -4.83 5.80 14.06
N SER A 33 -3.75 6.39 14.55
CA SER A 33 -2.47 5.68 14.69
C SER A 33 -2.53 4.58 15.74
N LEU A 34 -3.14 4.88 16.89
CA LEU A 34 -3.42 3.94 17.95
C LEU A 34 -4.19 2.73 17.42
N LEU A 35 -5.41 2.95 16.92
CA LEU A 35 -6.31 1.84 16.59
C LEU A 35 -5.84 1.04 15.38
N ARG A 36 -5.19 1.65 14.39
CA ARG A 36 -4.68 0.92 13.21
C ARG A 36 -3.46 0.06 13.55
N THR A 37 -2.56 0.57 14.37
CA THR A 37 -1.36 -0.17 14.79
C THR A 37 -1.77 -1.38 15.63
N GLU A 38 -2.67 -1.18 16.58
CA GLU A 38 -3.16 -2.26 17.45
C GLU A 38 -4.02 -3.28 16.72
N LEU A 39 -4.84 -2.86 15.76
CA LEU A 39 -5.56 -3.78 14.89
C LEU A 39 -4.59 -4.68 14.10
N THR A 40 -3.45 -4.14 13.68
CA THR A 40 -2.41 -4.92 12.99
C THR A 40 -1.80 -5.96 13.92
N PHE A 41 -1.49 -5.60 15.16
CA PHE A 41 -0.94 -6.55 16.12
C PHE A 41 -1.97 -7.59 16.56
N ALA A 42 -3.23 -7.21 16.71
CA ALA A 42 -4.32 -8.14 17.02
C ALA A 42 -4.49 -9.17 15.89
N LEU A 43 -4.37 -8.72 14.63
CA LEU A 43 -4.35 -9.63 13.49
C LEU A 43 -3.14 -10.57 13.56
N ALA A 44 -1.95 -10.05 13.86
CA ALA A 44 -0.75 -10.88 13.98
C ALA A 44 -0.89 -11.95 15.06
N GLU A 45 -1.48 -11.64 16.22
CA GLU A 45 -1.80 -12.63 17.24
C GLU A 45 -2.77 -13.70 16.72
N ARG A 46 -3.88 -13.27 16.10
CA ARG A 46 -4.89 -14.19 15.55
C ARG A 46 -4.29 -15.17 14.53
N LEU A 47 -3.39 -14.67 13.68
CA LEU A 47 -2.77 -15.45 12.61
C LEU A 47 -1.53 -16.25 13.08
N GLY A 48 -1.11 -16.12 14.35
CA GLY A 48 0.09 -16.79 14.87
C GLY A 48 1.41 -16.23 14.35
N PHE A 49 1.47 -14.92 14.14
CA PHE A 49 2.67 -14.14 13.78
C PHE A 49 3.12 -13.20 14.91
N ALA A 50 2.63 -13.37 16.14
CA ALA A 50 3.01 -12.51 17.27
C ALA A 50 4.49 -12.64 17.67
N ASP A 51 5.15 -13.72 17.27
CA ASP A 51 6.59 -13.96 17.45
C ASP A 51 7.46 -13.28 16.39
N GLU A 52 6.85 -12.78 15.31
CA GLU A 52 7.58 -12.10 14.26
C GLU A 52 7.99 -10.66 14.66
N PRO A 53 9.12 -10.17 14.15
CA PRO A 53 9.50 -8.77 14.32
C PRO A 53 8.42 -7.83 13.79
N VAL A 54 8.02 -6.81 14.56
CA VAL A 54 6.93 -5.89 14.17
C VAL A 54 7.12 -5.25 12.80
N ILE A 55 8.37 -5.18 12.33
CA ILE A 55 8.69 -4.67 11.00
C ILE A 55 8.11 -5.50 9.87
N ILE A 56 7.87 -6.80 10.02
CA ILE A 56 7.44 -7.61 8.88
C ILE A 56 5.99 -7.34 8.48
N PHE A 57 5.20 -6.75 9.38
CA PHE A 57 3.77 -6.53 9.17
C PHE A 57 3.46 -5.56 8.02
N TRP A 58 4.38 -4.67 7.60
CA TRP A 58 4.15 -3.88 6.38
C TRP A 58 3.97 -4.78 5.15
N ALA A 59 4.63 -5.94 5.10
CA ALA A 59 4.53 -6.84 3.97
C ALA A 59 3.26 -7.69 4.03
N LEU A 60 2.79 -8.02 5.24
CA LEU A 60 1.48 -8.64 5.46
C LEU A 60 0.34 -7.71 4.99
N LEU A 61 0.41 -6.44 5.37
CA LEU A 61 -0.58 -5.40 5.04
C LEU A 61 -0.49 -4.90 3.59
N GLY A 62 0.71 -4.80 3.03
CA GLY A 62 0.94 -4.23 1.69
C GLY A 62 0.57 -5.15 0.52
N ALA A 63 -0.09 -6.29 0.79
CA ALA A 63 -0.37 -7.35 -0.18
C ALA A 63 0.87 -7.77 -1.00
N SER A 64 2.06 -7.59 -0.42
CA SER A 64 3.31 -8.02 -1.04
C SER A 64 3.27 -9.55 -1.11
N PRO A 65 3.75 -10.18 -2.21
CA PRO A 65 3.84 -11.63 -2.29
C PRO A 65 4.88 -12.14 -1.29
N LEU A 66 4.46 -12.30 -0.04
CA LEU A 66 5.19 -13.02 0.97
C LEU A 66 5.01 -14.52 0.71
N PHE A 67 6.10 -15.19 0.38
CA PHE A 67 6.14 -16.65 0.31
C PHE A 67 6.22 -17.23 1.72
N GLU A 68 5.16 -17.05 2.49
CA GLU A 68 5.03 -17.59 3.84
C GLU A 68 4.01 -18.73 3.82
N HIS A 69 4.44 -19.94 4.17
CA HIS A 69 3.60 -21.15 4.09
C HIS A 69 2.35 -21.03 4.98
N ARG A 70 2.46 -20.34 6.13
CA ARG A 70 1.34 -20.04 7.03
C ARG A 70 0.22 -19.25 6.34
N LEU A 71 0.57 -18.28 5.48
CA LEU A 71 -0.42 -17.48 4.74
C LEU A 71 -1.18 -18.29 3.68
N GLN A 72 -0.55 -19.31 3.10
CA GLN A 72 -1.20 -20.18 2.10
C GLN A 72 -2.24 -21.11 2.73
N GLN A 73 -2.02 -21.48 3.99
CA GLN A 73 -2.85 -22.42 4.74
C GLN A 73 -3.89 -21.76 5.64
N LEU A 74 -4.09 -20.45 5.55
CA LEU A 74 -5.11 -19.75 6.33
C LEU A 74 -6.51 -20.30 6.04
N ALA A 75 -7.31 -20.45 7.10
CA ALA A 75 -8.73 -20.69 6.99
C ALA A 75 -9.44 -19.49 6.35
N ASP A 76 -10.63 -19.69 5.79
CA ASP A 76 -11.35 -18.61 5.08
C ASP A 76 -11.72 -17.44 6.00
N GLU A 77 -11.99 -17.70 7.28
CA GLU A 77 -12.23 -16.67 8.30
C GLU A 77 -10.98 -15.79 8.51
N ASP A 78 -9.79 -16.40 8.53
CA ASP A 78 -8.53 -15.69 8.75
C ASP A 78 -8.07 -14.95 7.49
N ARG A 79 -8.38 -15.48 6.30
CA ARG A 79 -8.22 -14.76 5.04
C ARG A 79 -9.10 -13.51 5.01
N THR A 80 -10.36 -13.64 5.43
CA THR A 80 -11.30 -12.51 5.52
C THR A 80 -10.80 -11.45 6.49
N ALA A 81 -10.32 -11.88 7.68
CA ALA A 81 -9.72 -10.98 8.66
C ALA A 81 -8.52 -10.21 8.09
N LEU A 82 -7.60 -10.92 7.42
CA LEU A 82 -6.44 -10.30 6.77
C LEU A 82 -6.84 -9.28 5.71
N ASP A 83 -7.77 -9.63 4.82
CA ASP A 83 -8.21 -8.75 3.74
C ASP A 83 -8.94 -7.52 4.28
N ASN A 84 -9.76 -7.66 5.32
CA ASN A 84 -10.41 -6.53 5.99
C ASN A 84 -9.39 -5.57 6.60
N VAL A 85 -8.42 -6.08 7.35
CA VAL A 85 -7.38 -5.25 7.98
C VAL A 85 -6.53 -4.53 6.92
N ARG A 86 -6.25 -5.17 5.77
CA ARG A 86 -5.54 -4.52 4.65
C ARG A 86 -6.27 -3.30 4.09
N GLN A 87 -7.61 -3.33 4.07
CA GLN A 87 -8.40 -2.17 3.63
C GLN A 87 -8.40 -1.05 4.68
N ILE A 88 -8.46 -1.40 5.97
CA ILE A 88 -8.52 -0.45 7.09
C ILE A 88 -7.15 0.21 7.36
N VAL A 89 -6.08 -0.56 7.18
CA VAL A 89 -4.69 -0.21 7.48
C VAL A 89 -3.83 -0.28 6.20
N PRO A 90 -3.97 0.68 5.28
CA PRO A 90 -3.37 0.58 3.95
C PRO A 90 -1.90 1.04 3.94
N PHE A 91 -1.03 0.38 4.69
CA PHE A 91 0.41 0.63 4.60
C PHE A 91 0.98 -0.06 3.36
N SER A 92 1.30 0.74 2.33
CA SER A 92 1.87 0.25 1.07
C SER A 92 3.41 0.15 1.06
N ALA A 93 4.08 0.61 2.13
CA ALA A 93 5.54 0.66 2.18
C ALA A 93 6.10 0.48 3.60
N LYS A 94 7.27 -0.17 3.69
CA LYS A 94 8.04 -0.35 4.93
C LYS A 94 8.29 0.96 5.68
N SER A 95 8.61 2.04 4.98
CA SER A 95 8.87 3.35 5.58
C SER A 95 7.62 3.98 6.19
N ALA A 96 6.44 3.79 5.56
CA ALA A 96 5.17 4.27 6.10
C ALA A 96 4.83 3.55 7.41
N TRP A 97 5.01 2.23 7.44
CA TRP A 97 4.82 1.43 8.65
C TRP A 97 5.82 1.80 9.77
N LEU A 98 7.10 1.99 9.44
CA LEU A 98 8.10 2.44 10.42
C LEU A 98 7.75 3.79 11.05
N ASN A 99 7.27 4.73 10.25
CA ASN A 99 6.83 6.02 10.76
C ASN A 99 5.58 5.88 11.64
N GLU A 100 4.69 4.95 11.31
CA GLU A 100 3.52 4.65 12.13
C GLU A 100 3.92 4.08 13.50
N LEU A 101 4.81 3.08 13.52
CA LEU A 101 5.32 2.49 14.76
C LEU A 101 5.97 3.55 15.67
N ARG A 102 6.70 4.51 15.09
CA ARG A 102 7.29 5.63 15.85
C ARG A 102 6.21 6.54 16.45
N ARG A 103 5.19 6.91 15.67
CA ARG A 103 4.06 7.72 16.20
C ARG A 103 3.33 6.98 17.31
N TYR A 104 3.09 5.69 17.14
CA TYR A 104 2.49 4.86 18.17
C TYR A 104 3.33 4.85 19.45
N GLN A 105 4.66 4.80 19.33
CA GLN A 105 5.56 4.88 20.47
C GLN A 105 5.58 6.23 21.18
N GLU A 106 5.23 7.31 20.48
CA GLU A 106 5.10 8.66 21.05
C GLU A 106 3.80 8.85 21.85
N LEU A 107 2.81 7.95 21.69
CA LEU A 107 1.57 7.98 22.47
C LEU A 107 1.84 7.66 23.95
N PRO A 108 1.09 8.26 24.89
CA PRO A 108 1.22 7.96 26.31
C PRO A 108 0.90 6.49 26.59
N ASP A 109 1.68 5.89 27.50
CA ASP A 109 1.61 4.46 27.83
C ASP A 109 0.19 4.00 28.16
N GLU A 110 -0.56 4.81 28.93
CA GLU A 110 -1.93 4.52 29.36
C GLU A 110 -2.93 4.25 28.23
N TRP A 111 -2.64 4.70 27.01
CA TRP A 111 -3.48 4.48 25.83
C TRP A 111 -3.07 3.26 25.01
N ARG A 112 -1.81 2.82 25.12
CA ARG A 112 -1.24 1.77 24.28
C ARG A 112 -1.58 0.39 24.82
N GLY A 113 -2.16 -0.45 23.98
CA GLY A 113 -2.38 -1.87 24.26
C GLY A 113 -1.15 -2.75 24.03
N TYR A 114 -0.12 -2.26 23.35
CA TYR A 114 1.06 -3.05 22.98
C TYR A 114 2.36 -2.31 23.25
N GLU A 115 3.38 -3.09 23.58
CA GLU A 115 4.74 -2.63 23.77
C GLU A 115 5.67 -3.34 22.79
N PHE A 116 6.62 -2.57 22.25
CA PHE A 116 7.72 -3.05 21.43
C PHE A 116 8.85 -2.03 21.49
N GLU A 117 10.06 -2.48 21.20
CA GLU A 117 11.26 -1.65 21.18
C GLU A 117 11.63 -1.34 19.73
N VAL A 118 11.86 -0.06 19.46
CA VAL A 118 12.43 0.43 18.20
C VAL A 118 13.81 0.94 18.51
N ASP A 119 14.82 0.10 18.32
CA ASP A 119 16.20 0.43 18.67
C ASP A 119 16.80 1.45 17.67
N PRO A 120 17.23 2.66 18.11
CA PRO A 120 17.95 3.62 17.28
C PRO A 120 19.46 3.65 17.60
N PRO A 121 20.41 3.75 16.63
CA PRO A 121 20.34 3.60 15.19
C PRO A 121 21.18 2.39 14.74
N GLY A 122 20.56 1.22 14.63
CA GLY A 122 21.21 0.00 14.13
C GLY A 122 20.25 -0.81 13.27
N PRO A 123 20.71 -1.50 12.21
CA PRO A 123 19.83 -2.20 11.28
C PRO A 123 19.40 -3.59 11.78
N THR A 124 19.14 -3.83 13.06
CA THR A 124 18.78 -5.20 13.49
C THR A 124 18.31 -5.24 14.95
N LEU A 125 17.02 -5.00 15.17
CA LEU A 125 16.15 -5.75 16.10
C LEU A 125 14.97 -4.86 16.48
N LEU A 126 13.95 -4.85 15.61
CA LEU A 126 12.62 -4.49 16.05
C LEU A 126 12.09 -5.70 16.80
N THR A 127 11.84 -5.54 18.10
CA THR A 127 11.31 -6.64 18.92
C THR A 127 9.88 -6.94 18.52
N HIS A 128 9.39 -8.13 18.88
CA HIS A 128 8.00 -8.49 18.69
C HIS A 128 7.08 -7.63 19.56
N ALA A 129 5.88 -7.35 19.05
CA ALA A 129 4.85 -6.67 19.84
C ALA A 129 4.37 -7.62 20.94
N ARG A 130 4.34 -7.13 22.17
CA ARG A 130 3.76 -7.83 23.31
C ARG A 130 2.61 -7.03 23.86
N ARG A 131 1.52 -7.71 24.21
CA ARG A 131 0.42 -7.12 24.98
C ARG A 131 0.67 -7.37 26.47
N PRO A 132 1.02 -6.35 27.27
CA PRO A 132 1.22 -6.56 28.71
C PRO A 132 -0.14 -6.70 29.42
N GLU A 133 -0.18 -7.48 30.50
CA GLU A 133 -1.44 -7.80 31.22
C GLU A 133 -2.14 -6.54 31.80
N SER A 134 -1.38 -5.47 32.06
CA SER A 134 -1.88 -4.21 32.60
C SER A 134 -2.59 -3.30 31.61
N TYR A 135 -2.44 -3.51 30.30
CA TYR A 135 -2.93 -2.59 29.24
C TYR A 135 -4.20 -3.09 28.52
N GLN A 136 -4.98 -3.97 29.16
CA GLN A 136 -6.18 -4.55 28.55
C GLN A 136 -7.34 -3.55 28.49
N HIS A 137 -7.37 -2.70 27.47
CA HIS A 137 -8.57 -1.95 27.10
C HIS A 137 -9.57 -2.89 26.39
N GLN A 138 -10.40 -3.59 27.15
CA GLN A 138 -11.36 -4.59 26.64
C GLN A 138 -12.27 -4.04 25.51
N ILE A 139 -12.54 -2.73 25.53
CA ILE A 139 -13.30 -2.03 24.49
C ILE A 139 -12.58 -2.13 23.14
N HIS A 140 -11.27 -1.91 23.09
CA HIS A 140 -10.49 -1.97 21.86
C HIS A 140 -10.42 -3.37 21.26
N LEU A 141 -10.25 -4.40 22.10
CA LEU A 141 -10.25 -5.80 21.65
C LEU A 141 -11.55 -6.17 20.92
N THR A 142 -12.69 -5.77 21.49
CA THR A 142 -14.01 -6.01 20.89
C THR A 142 -14.12 -5.31 19.53
N ILE A 143 -13.60 -4.07 19.43
CA ILE A 143 -13.57 -3.32 18.17
C ILE A 143 -12.68 -4.02 17.13
N TYR A 144 -11.52 -4.53 17.54
CA TYR A 144 -10.60 -5.22 16.62
C TYR A 144 -11.20 -6.51 16.06
N GLU A 145 -11.82 -7.32 16.91
CA GLU A 145 -12.55 -8.52 16.47
C GLU A 145 -13.65 -8.16 15.47
N GLN A 146 -14.46 -7.15 15.79
CA GLN A 146 -15.49 -6.66 14.88
C GLN A 146 -14.91 -6.20 13.54
N CYS A 147 -13.79 -5.48 13.56
CA CYS A 147 -13.13 -5.03 12.33
C CYS A 147 -12.69 -6.21 11.46
N MET A 148 -12.15 -7.27 12.06
CA MET A 148 -11.68 -8.45 11.34
C MET A 148 -12.83 -9.23 10.69
N VAL A 149 -14.00 -9.31 11.32
CA VAL A 149 -15.14 -10.10 10.79
C VAL A 149 -16.19 -9.28 10.03
N SER A 150 -16.10 -7.95 10.11
CA SER A 150 -17.09 -7.06 9.49
C SER A 150 -17.16 -7.22 7.97
N ARG A 151 -18.35 -7.00 7.42
CA ARG A 151 -18.50 -6.78 5.99
C ARG A 151 -18.21 -5.31 5.72
N LEU A 152 -17.12 -5.03 5.01
CA LEU A 152 -16.75 -3.67 4.66
C LEU A 152 -17.64 -3.15 3.51
N ASP A 153 -18.15 -1.93 3.68
CA ASP A 153 -18.94 -1.27 2.66
C ASP A 153 -18.03 -0.67 1.60
N TYR A 154 -18.30 -1.00 0.34
CA TYR A 154 -17.54 -0.47 -0.79
C TYR A 154 -17.89 1.01 -0.98
N HIS A 155 -16.88 1.85 -0.81
CA HIS A 155 -17.01 3.27 -1.06
C HIS A 155 -16.89 3.50 -2.58
N ARG A 156 -18.04 3.43 -3.29
CA ARG A 156 -18.09 3.80 -4.70
C ARG A 156 -17.83 5.30 -4.80
N GLN A 157 -16.63 5.67 -5.22
CA GLN A 157 -16.33 7.05 -5.57
C GLN A 157 -17.28 7.47 -6.68
N THR A 158 -18.21 8.37 -6.37
CA THR A 158 -18.95 9.08 -7.40
C THR A 158 -17.91 9.88 -8.16
N PRO A 159 -17.69 9.63 -9.46
CA PRO A 159 -16.75 10.43 -10.22
C PRO A 159 -17.12 11.90 -10.05
N PRO A 160 -16.14 12.80 -9.86
CA PRO A 160 -16.44 14.23 -9.77
C PRO A 160 -17.29 14.59 -11.00
N ASN A 161 -18.36 15.33 -10.78
CA ASN A 161 -19.26 15.73 -11.84
C ASN A 161 -18.48 16.65 -12.79
N LEU A 162 -17.91 16.08 -13.88
CA LEU A 162 -17.08 16.80 -14.85
C LEU A 162 -17.89 17.79 -15.71
N ALA A 163 -19.17 18.00 -15.40
CA ALA A 163 -20.06 18.96 -16.04
C ALA A 163 -19.75 20.43 -15.68
N VAL A 164 -18.49 20.77 -15.41
CA VAL A 164 -18.04 22.16 -15.38
C VAL A 164 -17.31 22.43 -16.69
N ALA A 165 -18.01 23.01 -17.66
CA ALA A 165 -17.37 23.56 -18.85
C ALA A 165 -16.23 24.51 -18.43
N ASN A 166 -15.08 24.44 -19.11
CA ASN A 166 -13.88 25.25 -18.87
C ASN A 166 -13.07 24.90 -17.60
N LEU A 167 -12.88 23.62 -17.30
CA LEU A 167 -11.85 23.21 -16.34
C LEU A 167 -10.46 23.62 -16.86
N SER A 168 -9.83 24.55 -16.16
CA SER A 168 -8.44 24.93 -16.37
C SER A 168 -7.56 24.12 -15.42
N TYR A 169 -6.73 23.24 -15.99
CA TYR A 169 -5.71 22.54 -15.23
C TYR A 169 -4.44 23.36 -15.27
N TYR A 170 -4.04 23.83 -14.10
CA TYR A 170 -2.81 24.57 -13.92
C TYR A 170 -1.73 23.62 -13.41
N PHE A 171 -0.67 23.43 -14.20
CA PHE A 171 0.49 22.65 -13.76
C PHE A 171 1.75 23.52 -13.76
N LYS A 172 2.51 23.40 -12.68
CA LYS A 172 3.88 23.90 -12.59
C LYS A 172 4.82 22.74 -12.81
N THR A 173 5.65 22.80 -13.83
CA THR A 173 6.66 21.78 -14.09
C THR A 173 8.04 22.43 -14.22
N HIS A 174 9.06 21.75 -13.72
CA HIS A 174 10.44 22.17 -13.86
C HIS A 174 10.99 21.58 -15.15
N VAL A 175 11.32 22.43 -16.12
CA VAL A 175 11.94 22.03 -17.37
C VAL A 175 13.39 22.50 -17.38
N GLN A 176 14.30 21.62 -17.76
CA GLN A 176 15.68 22.01 -18.08
C GLN A 176 15.69 22.48 -19.53
N ALA A 177 15.84 23.79 -19.72
CA ALA A 177 16.01 24.37 -21.04
C ALA A 177 17.49 24.72 -21.26
N THR A 178 18.04 24.28 -22.38
CA THR A 178 19.38 24.69 -22.83
C THR A 178 19.24 26.06 -23.49
N SER A 179 19.92 27.09 -22.97
CA SER A 179 19.94 28.39 -23.64
C SER A 179 20.66 28.27 -24.99
N SER A 180 20.48 29.26 -25.87
CA SER A 180 21.23 29.40 -27.14
C SER A 180 22.75 29.45 -26.97
N GLU A 181 23.25 29.59 -25.74
CA GLU A 181 24.67 29.60 -25.36
C GLU A 181 25.14 28.28 -24.71
N GLY A 182 24.29 27.24 -24.69
CA GLY A 182 24.65 25.91 -24.20
C GLY A 182 24.58 25.71 -22.68
N VAL A 183 24.10 26.71 -21.92
CA VAL A 183 23.97 26.62 -20.46
C VAL A 183 22.61 26.03 -20.08
N LEU A 184 22.61 24.94 -19.30
CA LEU A 184 21.41 24.33 -18.73
C LEU A 184 20.85 25.22 -17.61
N ARG A 185 19.65 25.76 -17.80
CA ARG A 185 18.93 26.49 -16.75
C ARG A 185 17.66 25.74 -16.38
N HIS A 186 17.43 25.60 -15.08
CA HIS A 186 16.16 25.11 -14.55
C HIS A 186 15.14 26.23 -14.63
N GLN A 187 14.10 26.05 -15.45
CA GLN A 187 13.00 26.99 -15.57
C GLN A 187 11.73 26.34 -15.05
N ILE A 188 10.97 27.08 -14.24
CA ILE A 188 9.61 26.70 -13.88
C ILE A 188 8.73 27.17 -15.03
N VAL A 189 8.10 26.23 -15.73
CA VAL A 189 7.09 26.52 -16.73
C VAL A 189 5.73 26.32 -16.09
N GLU A 190 4.95 27.39 -16.07
CA GLU A 190 3.57 27.39 -15.63
C GLU A 190 2.71 27.31 -16.89
N ALA A 191 1.93 26.23 -17.03
CA ALA A 191 1.04 26.05 -18.16
C ALA A 191 -0.39 25.85 -17.67
N ASN A 192 -1.30 26.58 -18.32
CA ASN A 192 -2.72 26.47 -18.11
C ASN A 192 -3.31 25.72 -19.31
N VAL A 193 -3.78 24.50 -19.08
CA VAL A 193 -4.50 23.72 -20.11
C VAL A 193 -5.98 23.87 -19.84
N ILE A 194 -6.66 24.52 -20.78
CA ILE A 194 -8.11 24.63 -20.81
C ILE A 194 -8.62 23.49 -21.69
N PHE A 195 -9.45 22.61 -21.14
CA PHE A 195 -10.14 21.60 -21.93
C PHE A 195 -11.45 22.20 -22.46
N PRO A 196 -11.59 22.43 -23.77
CA PRO A 196 -12.82 22.93 -24.35
C PRO A 196 -13.91 21.84 -24.27
N ALA A 197 -15.16 22.26 -24.07
CA ALA A 197 -16.29 21.36 -23.76
C ALA A 197 -16.61 20.37 -24.90
N ASP A 198 -16.27 20.73 -26.13
CA ASP A 198 -16.41 19.91 -27.34
C ASP A 198 -15.55 18.63 -27.32
N LEU A 199 -14.40 18.63 -26.62
CA LEU A 199 -13.58 17.43 -26.42
C LEU A 199 -14.20 16.43 -25.43
N LEU A 200 -15.06 16.89 -24.51
CA LEU A 200 -15.77 16.03 -23.56
C LEU A 200 -16.97 15.33 -24.22
N ASP A 201 -17.68 16.03 -25.11
CA ASP A 201 -18.84 15.50 -25.83
C ASP A 201 -18.46 14.49 -26.93
N GLN A 202 -17.22 14.52 -27.41
CA GLN A 202 -16.70 13.59 -28.42
C GLN A 202 -16.14 12.28 -27.84
N GLN A 203 -16.07 12.14 -26.51
CA GLN A 203 -15.62 10.87 -25.94
C GLN A 203 -16.72 9.81 -26.08
N PRO A 204 -16.42 8.63 -26.66
CA PRO A 204 -17.33 7.51 -26.56
C PRO A 204 -17.57 7.23 -25.07
N PRO A 205 -18.80 6.83 -24.67
CA PRO A 205 -19.09 6.52 -23.28
C PRO A 205 -18.05 5.52 -22.78
N LEU A 206 -17.24 5.94 -21.81
CA LEU A 206 -16.29 5.05 -21.14
C LEU A 206 -17.08 3.83 -20.65
N PRO A 207 -16.64 2.60 -20.94
CA PRO A 207 -17.28 1.42 -20.37
C PRO A 207 -17.35 1.62 -18.86
N THR A 208 -18.54 1.46 -18.30
CA THR A 208 -18.94 1.93 -16.96
C THR A 208 -18.19 1.22 -15.82
N SER A 209 -17.24 0.34 -16.16
CA SER A 209 -16.37 -0.35 -15.23
C SER A 209 -15.12 -0.82 -15.97
N TRP A 210 -13.94 -0.44 -15.46
CA TRP A 210 -12.66 -1.10 -15.77
C TRP A 210 -12.54 -2.46 -15.05
N LEU A 211 -13.48 -2.74 -14.13
CA LEU A 211 -13.71 -4.04 -13.52
C LEU A 211 -14.87 -4.69 -14.26
N THR A 212 -14.58 -5.26 -15.43
CA THR A 212 -15.48 -6.23 -16.04
C THR A 212 -15.71 -7.36 -15.03
N ILE A 213 -16.94 -7.90 -15.00
CA ILE A 213 -17.22 -9.28 -14.55
C ILE A 213 -16.02 -10.14 -15.00
N PRO A 214 -15.43 -11.01 -14.15
CA PRO A 214 -14.30 -11.80 -14.59
C PRO A 214 -14.69 -12.50 -15.88
N ASP A 215 -14.13 -12.05 -17.01
CA ASP A 215 -14.21 -12.80 -18.24
C ASP A 215 -13.68 -14.17 -17.87
N GLU A 216 -14.47 -15.23 -18.14
CA GLU A 216 -13.94 -16.57 -18.20
C GLU A 216 -12.73 -16.48 -19.12
N ARG A 217 -11.54 -16.44 -18.52
CA ARG A 217 -10.32 -16.28 -19.28
C ARG A 217 -10.19 -17.54 -20.11
N ASP A 218 -10.45 -17.41 -21.40
CA ASP A 218 -10.05 -18.42 -22.36
C ASP A 218 -8.60 -18.78 -22.08
N SER A 219 -8.31 -20.07 -22.08
CA SER A 219 -6.95 -20.58 -21.93
C SER A 219 -6.01 -19.83 -22.86
N PHE A 220 -5.13 -19.01 -22.29
CA PHE A 220 -4.19 -18.24 -23.08
C PHE A 220 -3.01 -19.14 -23.45
N ARG A 221 -2.61 -19.11 -24.71
CA ARG A 221 -1.43 -19.83 -25.20
C ARG A 221 -0.26 -18.87 -25.21
N VAL A 222 0.76 -19.17 -24.42
CA VAL A 222 2.02 -18.43 -24.49
C VAL A 222 2.99 -19.19 -25.37
N SER A 223 3.51 -18.50 -26.39
CA SER A 223 4.60 -19.04 -27.20
C SER A 223 5.90 -18.97 -26.38
N ILE A 224 6.49 -20.13 -26.10
CA ILE A 224 7.81 -20.25 -25.45
C ILE A 224 8.86 -19.45 -26.25
N THR A 225 8.75 -19.44 -27.58
CA THR A 225 9.64 -18.68 -28.46
C THR A 225 9.52 -17.17 -28.21
N SER A 226 8.30 -16.66 -27.99
CA SER A 226 8.07 -15.25 -27.67
C SER A 226 8.61 -14.88 -26.29
N LEU A 227 8.46 -15.75 -25.29
CA LEU A 227 9.06 -15.55 -23.96
C LEU A 227 10.58 -15.52 -24.04
N ARG A 228 11.19 -16.40 -24.84
CA ARG A 228 12.64 -16.42 -25.04
C ARG A 228 13.15 -15.15 -25.69
N ALA A 229 12.43 -14.60 -26.68
CA ALA A 229 12.78 -13.32 -27.28
C ALA A 229 12.73 -12.15 -26.27
N VAL A 230 11.74 -12.16 -25.36
CA VAL A 230 11.66 -11.16 -24.28
C VAL A 230 12.82 -11.31 -23.29
N ALA A 231 13.14 -12.54 -22.88
CA ALA A 231 14.25 -12.83 -21.98
C ALA A 231 15.59 -12.34 -22.56
N GLN A 232 15.86 -12.62 -23.83
CA GLN A 232 17.05 -12.14 -24.55
C GLN A 232 17.13 -10.61 -24.60
N ARG A 233 15.99 -9.92 -24.80
CA ARG A 233 15.95 -8.45 -24.79
C ARG A 233 16.29 -7.88 -23.42
N ILE A 234 15.83 -8.52 -22.34
CA ILE A 234 16.15 -8.10 -20.97
C ILE A 234 17.63 -8.34 -20.69
N ASP A 235 18.18 -9.49 -21.08
CA ASP A 235 19.61 -9.80 -20.94
C ASP A 235 20.50 -8.77 -21.65
N GLN A 236 20.13 -8.34 -22.86
CA GLN A 236 20.83 -7.29 -23.60
C GLN A 236 20.76 -5.94 -22.87
N ARG A 237 19.60 -5.60 -22.30
CA ARG A 237 19.41 -4.37 -21.54
C ARG A 237 20.24 -4.38 -20.25
N GLU A 238 20.27 -5.49 -19.50
CA GLU A 238 21.07 -5.60 -18.29
C GLU A 238 22.58 -5.50 -18.60
N ARG A 239 23.05 -6.12 -19.68
CA ARG A 239 24.45 -5.96 -20.12
C ARG A 239 24.79 -4.52 -20.47
N SER A 240 23.92 -3.81 -21.19
CA SER A 240 24.17 -2.40 -21.53
C SER A 240 24.17 -1.50 -20.29
N LEU A 241 23.31 -1.79 -19.30
CA LEU A 241 23.29 -1.08 -18.02
C LEU A 241 24.53 -1.38 -17.17
N ALA A 242 24.97 -2.65 -17.10
CA ALA A 242 26.18 -3.06 -16.40
C ALA A 242 27.42 -2.32 -16.92
N ILE A 243 27.56 -2.21 -18.25
CA ILE A 243 28.64 -1.43 -18.88
C ILE A 243 28.55 0.05 -18.51
N ARG A 244 27.35 0.63 -18.54
CA ARG A 244 27.13 2.06 -18.28
C ARG A 244 27.38 2.45 -16.82
N TYR A 245 27.04 1.57 -15.88
CA TYR A 245 27.01 1.88 -14.45
C TYR A 245 28.07 1.12 -13.64
N GLY A 246 28.94 0.32 -14.29
CA GLY A 246 30.09 -0.32 -13.65
C GLY A 246 29.73 -1.38 -12.61
N TYR A 247 28.55 -2.00 -12.71
CA TYR A 247 28.15 -3.12 -11.85
C TYR A 247 28.20 -4.45 -12.61
N SER A 248 28.43 -5.55 -11.89
CA SER A 248 28.39 -6.88 -12.48
C SER A 248 26.94 -7.37 -12.56
N PRO A 249 26.42 -7.77 -13.74
CA PRO A 249 25.09 -8.33 -13.85
C PRO A 249 25.01 -9.64 -13.05
N PRO A 250 23.80 -10.08 -12.66
CA PRO A 250 23.62 -11.35 -11.96
C PRO A 250 24.23 -12.53 -12.75
N SER A 251 24.72 -13.54 -12.03
CA SER A 251 25.42 -14.70 -12.61
C SER A 251 24.55 -15.57 -13.52
N THR A 252 23.23 -15.36 -13.49
CA THR A 252 22.25 -16.15 -14.26
C THR A 252 21.39 -15.22 -15.09
N SER A 253 21.40 -15.45 -16.41
CA SER A 253 20.60 -14.68 -17.37
C SER A 253 19.11 -15.03 -17.29
N TRP A 254 18.26 -14.11 -17.75
CA TRP A 254 16.82 -14.35 -17.87
C TRP A 254 16.50 -15.48 -18.84
N SER A 255 17.31 -15.64 -19.88
CA SER A 255 17.20 -16.75 -20.83
C SER A 255 17.42 -18.11 -20.13
N GLU A 256 18.47 -18.22 -19.31
CA GLU A 256 18.73 -19.45 -18.53
C GLU A 256 17.66 -19.73 -17.47
N ARG A 257 17.11 -18.68 -16.85
CA ARG A 257 16.00 -18.82 -15.91
C ARG A 257 14.75 -19.35 -16.60
N LEU A 258 14.47 -18.88 -17.81
CA LEU A 258 13.35 -19.38 -18.62
C LEU A 258 13.54 -20.85 -19.00
N ASP A 259 14.76 -21.24 -19.41
CA ASP A 259 15.07 -22.62 -19.78
C ASP A 259 14.91 -23.60 -18.61
N ARG A 260 15.15 -23.13 -17.36
CA ARG A 260 14.90 -23.93 -16.14
C ARG A 260 13.42 -24.11 -15.81
N LEU A 261 12.55 -23.20 -16.25
CA LEU A 261 11.10 -23.28 -16.02
C LEU A 261 10.40 -24.19 -17.04
N THR A 262 11.05 -24.51 -18.14
CA THR A 262 10.52 -25.40 -19.20
C THR A 262 10.83 -26.89 -18.98
N LEU A 263 11.09 -27.31 -17.74
CA LEU A 263 11.23 -28.71 -17.32
C LEU A 263 9.95 -29.23 -16.67
#